data_AF-A0A521WFR3-F1
#
_entry.id   AF-A0A521WFR3-F1
#
_cell.length_a   1.000
_cell.length_b   1.000
_cell.length_c   1.000
_cell.angle_alpha   90.00
_cell.angle_beta   90.00
_cell.angle_gamma   90.00
#
_symmetry.space_group_name_H-M   'P 1'
#
loop_
_entity.id
_entity.type
_entity.pdbx_description
1 polymer ?
#
loop_
_entity_poly.entity_id
_entity_poly.type
_entity_poly.pdbx_seq_one_letter_code
_entity_poly.pdbx_strand_id
1 'polypeptide(L)'
;MMLFLRFHVLVISFTFLVGSAYAQWVQTPGTSGKDLFALSGDGPNLFAGGLDSLYRSTNYGMTWHSVATDLPSSSVVISLLNSDETVIAGTDFW
;
A
#
# COMPACT_ATOMS: atom_id res chain seq x y z
N MET A 1 39.13 -11.65 -35.99
CA MET A 1 39.13 -10.51 -35.05
C MET A 1 37.93 -9.56 -35.25
N MET A 2 36.73 -10.05 -35.57
CA MET A 2 35.49 -9.24 -35.71
C MET A 2 34.29 -9.82 -34.95
N LEU A 3 34.45 -10.99 -34.31
CA LEU A 3 33.36 -11.69 -33.60
C LEU A 3 33.16 -11.18 -32.16
N PHE A 4 34.23 -10.72 -31.48
CA PHE A 4 34.16 -10.23 -30.09
C PHE A 4 33.56 -8.82 -29.95
N LEU A 5 33.63 -7.99 -31.01
CA LEU A 5 33.07 -6.64 -31.01
C LEU A 5 31.52 -6.65 -31.04
N ARG A 6 30.91 -7.69 -31.62
CA ARG A 6 29.45 -7.80 -31.76
C ARG A 6 28.73 -8.22 -30.48
N PHE A 7 29.43 -8.86 -29.54
CA PHE A 7 28.85 -9.28 -28.25
C PHE A 7 28.76 -8.12 -27.26
N HIS A 8 29.77 -7.23 -27.23
CA HIS A 8 29.79 -6.06 -26.36
C HIS A 8 28.75 -5.01 -26.76
N VAL A 9 28.48 -4.84 -28.05
CA VAL A 9 27.42 -3.94 -28.55
C VAL A 9 26.02 -4.44 -28.18
N LEU A 10 25.80 -5.76 -28.14
CA LEU A 10 24.53 -6.37 -27.72
C LEU A 10 24.27 -6.23 -26.22
N VAL A 11 25.32 -6.37 -25.38
CA VAL A 11 25.20 -6.19 -23.92
C VAL A 11 24.95 -4.72 -23.55
N ILE A 12 25.59 -3.77 -24.23
CA ILE A 12 25.37 -2.33 -24.03
C ILE A 12 23.98 -1.91 -24.52
N SER A 13 23.46 -2.54 -25.58
CA SER A 13 22.09 -2.32 -26.07
C SER A 13 21.02 -2.89 -25.14
N PHE A 14 21.32 -3.91 -24.34
CA PHE A 14 20.38 -4.47 -23.37
C PHE A 14 20.29 -3.64 -22.08
N THR A 15 21.36 -2.93 -21.71
CA THR A 15 21.38 -2.05 -20.53
C THR A 15 20.69 -0.71 -20.74
N PHE A 16 20.49 -0.24 -21.98
CA PHE A 16 19.78 1.00 -22.29
C PHE A 16 18.26 0.83 -22.53
N LEU A 17 17.72 -0.39 -22.44
CA LEU A 17 16.28 -0.68 -22.55
C LEU A 17 15.55 -0.65 -21.19
N VAL A 18 16.27 -0.45 -20.09
CA VAL A 18 15.65 -0.24 -18.78
C VAL A 18 15.22 1.23 -18.71
N GLY A 19 14.12 1.55 -19.39
CA GLY A 19 13.47 2.85 -19.23
C GLY A 19 13.22 3.08 -17.74
N SER A 20 13.57 4.26 -17.24
CA SER A 20 13.29 4.66 -15.86
C SER A 20 11.82 4.36 -15.56
N ALA A 21 11.55 3.36 -14.72
CA ALA A 21 10.22 3.14 -14.21
C ALA A 21 9.94 4.29 -13.24
N TYR A 22 9.31 5.36 -13.73
CA TYR A 22 8.78 6.40 -12.87
C TYR A 22 7.66 5.75 -12.03
N ALA A 23 7.99 5.30 -10.83
CA ALA A 23 6.99 4.96 -9.83
C ALA A 23 6.25 6.27 -9.47
N GLN A 24 5.07 6.47 -10.05
CA GLN A 24 4.20 7.59 -9.71
C GLN A 24 3.23 7.15 -8.61
N TRP A 25 3.21 7.89 -7.51
CA TRP A 25 2.20 7.70 -6.48
C TRP A 25 0.85 8.21 -7.00
N VAL A 26 -0.14 7.32 -7.05
CA VAL A 26 -1.53 7.67 -7.35
C VAL A 26 -2.33 7.45 -6.07
N GLN A 27 -3.11 8.45 -5.69
CA GLN A 27 -3.99 8.33 -4.53
C GLN A 27 -5.00 7.21 -4.76
N THR A 28 -5.19 6.36 -3.75
CA THR A 28 -6.17 5.28 -3.81
C THR A 28 -7.60 5.86 -3.74
N PRO A 29 -8.55 5.39 -4.57
CA PRO A 29 -9.94 5.80 -4.45
C PRO A 29 -10.54 5.45 -3.07
N GLY A 30 -11.48 6.24 -2.55
CA GLY A 30 -12.27 5.87 -1.36
C GLY A 30 -11.69 6.24 0.01
N THR A 31 -10.43 6.67 0.09
CA THR A 31 -9.80 7.22 1.31
C THR A 31 -9.60 8.74 1.26
N SER A 32 -10.08 9.39 0.19
CA SER A 32 -9.94 10.84 0.00
C SER A 32 -10.64 11.63 1.11
N GLY A 33 -9.92 12.55 1.75
CA GLY A 33 -10.44 13.39 2.82
C GLY A 33 -10.63 12.66 4.17
N LYS A 34 -9.97 11.51 4.35
CA LYS A 34 -9.93 10.80 5.63
C LYS A 34 -8.57 10.98 6.29
N ASP A 35 -8.59 11.25 7.58
CA ASP A 35 -7.39 11.35 8.40
C ASP A 35 -6.99 9.93 8.86
N LEU A 36 -6.18 9.28 8.03
CA LEU A 36 -5.66 7.94 8.28
C LEU A 36 -4.23 8.03 8.83
N PHE A 37 -3.98 7.36 9.95
CA PHE A 37 -2.71 7.40 10.67
C PHE A 37 -1.97 6.06 10.62
N ALA A 38 -2.67 4.97 10.35
CA ALA A 38 -2.13 3.62 10.34
C ALA A 38 -2.47 2.88 9.05
N LEU A 39 -1.51 2.08 8.54
CA LEU A 39 -1.68 1.19 7.40
C LEU A 39 -0.96 -0.13 7.70
N SER A 40 -1.62 -1.27 7.45
CA SER A 40 -1.07 -2.62 7.62
C SER A 40 -1.68 -3.54 6.58
N GLY A 41 -0.98 -4.60 6.18
CA GLY A 41 -1.55 -5.61 5.28
C GLY A 41 -0.51 -6.38 4.49
N ASP A 42 -0.97 -7.43 3.83
CA ASP A 42 -0.19 -8.22 2.89
C ASP A 42 -1.02 -8.58 1.65
N GLY A 43 -0.38 -8.47 0.49
CA GLY A 43 -0.96 -8.66 -0.82
C GLY A 43 -2.28 -7.89 -1.00
N PRO A 44 -3.39 -8.58 -1.32
CA PRO A 44 -4.67 -7.92 -1.58
C PRO A 44 -5.35 -7.38 -0.31
N ASN A 45 -5.00 -7.89 0.88
CA ASN A 45 -5.67 -7.55 2.14
C ASN A 45 -4.93 -6.41 2.83
N LEU A 46 -5.47 -5.19 2.69
CA LEU A 46 -4.92 -4.00 3.32
C LEU A 46 -5.92 -3.42 4.33
N PHE A 47 -5.40 -2.81 5.38
CA PHE A 47 -6.16 -2.18 6.46
C PHE A 47 -5.62 -0.78 6.71
N ALA A 48 -6.50 0.22 6.75
CA ALA A 48 -6.13 1.59 7.05
C ALA A 48 -7.00 2.14 8.16
N GLY A 49 -6.39 2.74 9.18
CA GLY A 49 -7.06 3.22 10.39
C GLY A 49 -6.78 4.69 10.62
N GLY A 50 -7.74 5.38 11.22
CA GLY A 50 -7.71 6.82 11.45
C GLY A 50 -8.68 7.29 12.53
N LEU A 51 -9.05 8.56 12.48
CA LEU A 51 -10.10 9.14 13.33
C LEU A 51 -11.45 8.53 12.98
N ASP A 52 -12.11 7.89 13.95
CA ASP A 52 -13.42 7.23 13.80
C ASP A 52 -13.52 6.33 12.55
N SER A 53 -12.38 5.76 12.15
CA SER A 53 -12.28 5.07 10.87
C SER A 53 -11.34 3.89 10.92
N LEU A 54 -11.81 2.82 10.28
CA LEU A 54 -11.07 1.62 9.98
C LEU A 54 -11.62 1.09 8.65
N TYR A 55 -10.75 0.92 7.67
CA TYR A 55 -11.09 0.50 6.32
C TYR A 55 -10.32 -0.76 5.96
N ARG A 56 -10.97 -1.63 5.18
CA ARG A 56 -10.35 -2.83 4.59
C ARG A 56 -10.43 -2.78 3.06
N SER A 57 -9.31 -3.09 2.42
CA SER A 57 -9.24 -3.43 1.00
C SER A 57 -8.96 -4.93 0.86
N THR A 58 -9.53 -5.54 -0.18
CA THR A 58 -9.27 -6.94 -0.59
C THR A 58 -8.75 -7.03 -2.01
N ASN A 59 -8.30 -5.89 -2.56
CA ASN A 59 -7.92 -5.75 -3.95
C ASN A 59 -6.79 -4.72 -4.13
N TYR A 60 -5.76 -4.82 -3.28
CA TYR A 60 -4.53 -4.01 -3.40
C TYR A 60 -4.78 -2.50 -3.31
N GLY A 61 -5.78 -2.08 -2.52
CA GLY A 61 -6.11 -0.67 -2.34
C GLY A 61 -6.91 -0.04 -3.48
N MET A 62 -7.38 -0.82 -4.46
CA MET A 62 -8.24 -0.28 -5.53
C MET A 62 -9.60 0.18 -4.99
N THR A 63 -10.15 -0.54 -4.01
CA THR A 63 -11.35 -0.14 -3.27
C THR A 63 -11.20 -0.38 -1.76
N TRP A 64 -11.86 0.47 -0.97
CA TRP A 64 -11.85 0.41 0.49
C TRP A 64 -13.28 0.37 1.03
N HIS A 65 -13.52 -0.52 1.98
CA HIS A 65 -14.80 -0.66 2.69
C HIS A 65 -14.59 -0.34 4.16
N SER A 66 -15.47 0.50 4.73
CA SER A 66 -15.42 0.77 6.17
C SER A 66 -15.78 -0.49 6.95
N VAL A 67 -14.98 -0.82 7.94
CA VAL A 67 -15.19 -1.88 8.94
C VAL A 67 -15.20 -1.31 10.36
N ALA A 68 -15.34 0.01 10.48
CA ALA A 68 -15.32 0.76 11.75
C ALA A 68 -16.59 0.59 12.61
N THR A 69 -17.51 -0.29 12.24
CA THR A 69 -18.84 -0.41 12.89
C THR A 69 -18.74 -0.78 14.37
N ASP A 70 -17.63 -1.38 14.78
CA ASP A 70 -17.42 -1.88 16.13
C ASP A 70 -16.40 -1.04 16.93
N LEU A 71 -15.93 0.09 16.38
CA LEU A 71 -15.09 1.02 17.13
C LEU A 71 -15.95 1.86 18.08
N PRO A 72 -15.54 2.05 19.33
CA PRO A 72 -16.17 3.04 20.20
C PRO A 72 -16.12 4.43 19.57
N SER A 73 -17.13 5.26 19.84
CA SER A 73 -17.14 6.65 19.36
C SER A 73 -15.88 7.41 19.81
N SER A 74 -15.34 8.25 18.93
CA SER A 74 -14.15 9.06 19.17
C SER A 74 -12.86 8.25 19.34
N SER A 75 -12.84 7.01 18.83
CA SER A 75 -11.62 6.21 18.78
C SER A 75 -10.73 6.67 17.63
N VAL A 76 -9.45 6.85 17.92
CA VAL A 76 -8.44 7.12 16.89
C VAL A 76 -7.56 5.89 16.75
N VAL A 77 -7.56 5.27 15.57
CA VAL A 77 -6.64 4.17 15.28
C VAL A 77 -5.26 4.76 14.93
N ILE A 78 -4.30 4.59 15.84
CA ILE A 78 -2.94 5.13 15.72
C ILE A 78 -1.92 4.10 15.22
N SER A 79 -2.22 2.81 15.36
CA SER A 79 -1.37 1.74 14.87
C SER A 79 -2.20 0.51 14.48
N LEU A 80 -1.70 -0.22 13.49
CA LEU A 80 -2.28 -1.46 13.01
C LEU A 80 -1.20 -2.52 12.90
N LEU A 81 -1.52 -3.73 13.33
CA LEU A 81 -0.72 -4.93 13.13
C LEU A 81 -1.60 -6.00 12.50
N ASN A 82 -1.16 -6.55 11.37
CA ASN A 82 -1.81 -7.70 10.74
C ASN A 82 -1.05 -8.99 11.07
N SER A 83 -1.81 -10.02 11.44
CA SER A 83 -1.42 -11.43 11.42
C SER A 83 -2.33 -12.19 10.45
N ASP A 84 -2.04 -13.47 10.19
CA ASP A 84 -2.78 -14.25 9.19
C ASP A 84 -4.30 -14.31 9.45
N GLU A 85 -4.70 -14.31 10.72
CA GLU A 85 -6.11 -14.46 11.12
C GLU A 85 -6.69 -13.23 11.81
N THR A 86 -5.84 -12.30 12.28
CA THR A 86 -6.27 -11.22 13.17
C THR A 86 -5.57 -9.91 12.85
N VAL A 87 -6.34 -8.82 12.91
CA VAL A 87 -5.81 -7.45 12.89
C VAL A 87 -5.97 -6.86 14.28
N ILE A 88 -4.88 -6.35 14.83
CA ILE A 88 -4.85 -5.66 16.11
C ILE A 88 -4.74 -4.16 15.82
N ALA A 89 -5.67 -3.39 16.37
CA ALA A 89 -5.67 -1.93 16.29
C ALA A 89 -5.26 -1.33 17.64
N GLY A 90 -4.19 -0.54 17.65
CA GLY A 90 -3.89 0.34 18.77
C GLY A 90 -4.73 1.60 18.64
N THR A 91 -5.59 1.85 19.63
CA THR A 91 -6.49 3.00 19.64
C THR A 91 -6.14 3.98 20.75
N ASP A 92 -6.36 5.26 20.50
CA ASP A 92 -6.37 6.31 21.50
C ASP A 92 -7.77 6.92 21.63
N PHE A 93 -8.07 7.54 22.77
CA PHE A 93 -9.32 8.23 23.05
C PHE A 93 -9.03 9.70 23.35
N TRP A 94 -9.76 10.60 22.70
CA TRP A 94 -9.71 12.04 22.98
C TRP A 94 -10.94 12.48 23.77
#